data_AF-A0A5J6G4Y5-F1
#
_entry.id   AF-A0A5J6G4Y5-F1
#
_cell.length_a   1.000
_cell.length_b   1.000
_cell.length_c   1.000
_cell.angle_alpha   90.00
_cell.angle_beta   90.00
_cell.angle_gamma   90.00
#
_symmetry.space_group_name_H-M   'P 1'
#
loop_
_entity.id
_entity.type
_entity.pdbx_description
1 polymer ?
#
loop_
_entity_poly.entity_id
_entity_poly.type
_entity_poly.pdbx_seq_one_letter_code
_entity_poly.pdbx_strand_id
1 'polypeptide(L)'
;MTVLRELSLASAGTAALRAAVRVGVPDELGEEPATTAQLARSLKVDPDVLERLLRTLRQYGVFTETAAGHVHTPASRLLREDHPESLKFWVLWVTEPWTWELWPRLEKAVRTGKGHFEEEYGADFFTHLHREWPESTEVFNKSQTELSRLASDAVAERLDLDGVRTLADIGGGRGFTLATLLERNPALEGVLVDLPAAVAAPDPRLRPDGTLASRARVMAGDCLKEVPVEADVYLFKSILEWGDDQTVTALRNAARAGRPDSRIVLITNLVDDSPEIRYATGIDLLFLLNTNGKRHTKKGVTALIERAGLRVEGVGPINSHLHALEASIPPDFL
;
A
#
# COMPACT_ATOMS: atom_id res chain seq x y z
N MET A 1 20.87 -26.06 7.66
CA MET A 1 21.85 -25.14 8.26
C MET A 1 21.90 -23.80 7.54
N THR A 2 22.09 -23.76 6.22
CA THR A 2 22.18 -22.52 5.41
C THR A 2 20.96 -21.61 5.55
N VAL A 3 19.75 -22.15 5.31
CA VAL A 3 18.49 -21.38 5.43
C VAL A 3 18.33 -20.73 6.81
N LEU A 4 18.68 -21.44 7.90
CA LEU A 4 18.57 -20.89 9.25
C LEU A 4 19.56 -19.76 9.48
N ARG A 5 20.81 -19.89 9.03
CA ARG A 5 21.84 -18.84 9.16
C ARG A 5 21.48 -17.59 8.35
N GLU A 6 21.03 -17.78 7.11
CA GLU A 6 20.60 -16.69 6.24
C GLU A 6 19.38 -15.98 6.82
N LEU A 7 18.39 -16.72 7.30
CA LEU A 7 17.19 -16.14 7.90
C LEU A 7 17.51 -15.41 9.22
N SER A 8 18.39 -15.97 10.07
CA SER A 8 18.84 -15.30 11.30
C SER A 8 19.56 -13.98 11.06
N LEU A 9 20.16 -13.79 9.88
CA LEU A 9 20.82 -12.55 9.46
C LEU A 9 20.02 -11.76 8.41
N ALA A 10 18.77 -12.14 8.11
CA ALA A 10 17.97 -11.47 7.08
C ALA A 10 17.75 -9.98 7.40
N SER A 11 17.71 -9.60 8.68
CA SER A 11 17.63 -8.21 9.12
C SER A 11 18.81 -7.36 8.65
N ALA A 12 19.99 -7.95 8.43
CA ALA A 12 21.14 -7.25 7.87
C ALA A 12 20.91 -6.86 6.40
N GLY A 13 20.27 -7.72 5.61
CA GLY A 13 19.87 -7.41 4.24
C GLY A 13 18.83 -6.29 4.20
N THR A 14 17.80 -6.38 5.05
CA THR A 14 16.77 -5.33 5.18
C THR A 14 17.37 -3.99 5.61
N ALA A 15 18.25 -3.97 6.61
CA ALA A 15 18.93 -2.77 7.08
C ALA A 15 19.86 -2.18 6.01
N ALA A 16 20.57 -3.03 5.26
CA ALA A 16 21.40 -2.60 4.14
C ALA A 16 20.56 -1.92 3.04
N LEU A 17 19.43 -2.52 2.68
CA LEU A 17 18.54 -1.97 1.66
C LEU A 17 18.03 -0.57 2.08
N ARG A 18 17.54 -0.45 3.32
CA ARG A 18 17.13 0.84 3.88
C ARG A 18 18.27 1.86 3.85
N ALA A 19 19.45 1.47 4.32
CA ALA A 19 20.59 2.37 4.43
C ALA A 19 21.02 2.91 3.05
N ALA A 20 21.07 2.06 2.03
CA ALA A 20 21.40 2.49 0.67
C ALA A 20 20.41 3.52 0.13
N VAL A 21 19.11 3.28 0.33
CA VAL A 21 18.04 4.21 -0.07
C VAL A 21 18.12 5.53 0.72
N ARG A 22 18.29 5.47 2.04
CA ARG A 22 18.38 6.66 2.91
C ARG A 22 19.62 7.51 2.64
N VAL A 23 20.74 6.89 2.32
CA VAL A 23 21.97 7.60 1.96
C VAL A 23 21.86 8.19 0.54
N GLY A 24 20.99 7.65 -0.32
CA GLY A 24 20.77 8.17 -1.68
C GLY A 24 21.56 7.45 -2.76
N VAL A 25 22.07 6.24 -2.49
CA VAL A 25 22.85 5.45 -3.45
C VAL A 25 22.10 5.21 -4.76
N PRO A 26 20.82 4.79 -4.78
CA PRO A 26 20.11 4.55 -6.03
C PRO A 26 20.00 5.81 -6.91
N ASP A 27 19.77 6.96 -6.28
CA ASP A 27 19.56 8.23 -7.00
C ASP A 27 20.89 8.80 -7.51
N GLU A 28 21.96 8.68 -6.73
CA GLU A 28 23.31 9.16 -7.09
C GLU A 28 23.97 8.31 -8.16
N LEU A 29 23.73 7.00 -8.17
CA LEU A 29 24.23 6.14 -9.22
C LEU A 29 23.52 6.52 -10.54
N GLY A 30 24.29 7.03 -11.50
CA GLY A 30 23.79 7.37 -12.82
C GLY A 30 23.65 6.15 -13.73
N GLU A 31 23.45 6.42 -15.03
CA GLU A 31 23.46 5.38 -16.06
C GLU A 31 24.87 4.84 -16.33
N GLU A 32 25.89 5.67 -16.11
CA GLU A 32 27.29 5.29 -16.26
C GLU A 32 27.84 4.64 -14.99
N PRO A 33 28.79 3.69 -15.09
CA PRO A 33 29.41 3.06 -13.94
C PRO A 33 30.09 4.07 -13.00
N ALA A 34 29.95 3.85 -11.69
CA ALA A 34 30.59 4.68 -10.65
C ALA A 34 31.34 3.82 -9.62
N THR A 35 32.56 4.23 -9.29
CA THR A 35 33.35 3.61 -8.21
C THR A 35 32.80 3.98 -6.84
N THR A 36 33.04 3.14 -5.84
CA THR A 36 32.67 3.44 -4.44
C THR A 36 33.25 4.77 -3.97
N ALA A 37 34.46 5.11 -4.37
CA ALA A 37 35.10 6.37 -3.99
C ALA A 37 34.39 7.60 -4.61
N GLN A 38 33.84 7.49 -5.82
CA GLN A 38 33.04 8.56 -6.43
C GLN A 38 31.71 8.73 -5.70
N LEU A 39 30.98 7.63 -5.50
CA LEU A 39 29.70 7.62 -4.78
C LEU A 39 29.88 8.16 -3.35
N ALA A 40 30.87 7.67 -2.60
CA ALA A 40 31.15 8.09 -1.23
C ALA A 40 31.45 9.59 -1.12
N ARG A 41 32.21 10.16 -2.05
CA ARG A 41 32.50 11.60 -2.09
C ARG A 41 31.24 12.43 -2.32
N SER A 42 30.40 12.02 -3.27
CA SER A 42 29.17 12.76 -3.60
C SER A 42 28.15 12.69 -2.46
N LEU A 43 27.94 11.49 -1.92
CA LEU A 43 27.01 11.20 -0.82
C LEU A 43 27.53 11.64 0.56
N LYS A 44 28.81 12.06 0.65
CA LYS A 44 29.50 12.46 1.90
C LYS A 44 29.47 11.37 2.97
N VAL A 45 29.76 10.14 2.56
CA VAL A 45 29.84 8.96 3.45
C VAL A 45 31.23 8.33 3.44
N ASP A 46 31.47 7.45 4.40
CA ASP A 46 32.71 6.69 4.47
C ASP A 46 32.79 5.64 3.32
N PRO A 47 33.86 5.63 2.51
CA PRO A 47 33.97 4.75 1.36
C PRO A 47 34.10 3.26 1.73
N ASP A 48 34.74 2.93 2.86
CA ASP A 48 34.95 1.54 3.28
C ASP A 48 33.63 0.95 3.80
N VAL A 49 32.86 1.74 4.55
CA VAL A 49 31.51 1.34 5.01
C VAL A 49 30.55 1.25 3.82
N LEU A 50 30.61 2.19 2.88
CA LEU A 50 29.78 2.14 1.67
C LEU A 50 30.11 0.89 0.83
N GLU A 51 31.38 0.51 0.68
CA GLU A 51 31.73 -0.71 -0.05
C GLU A 51 31.14 -1.95 0.63
N ARG A 52 31.22 -2.03 1.97
CA ARG A 52 30.64 -3.15 2.71
C ARG A 52 29.12 -3.24 2.50
N LEU A 53 28.45 -2.09 2.49
CA LEU A 53 27.02 -1.98 2.22
C LEU A 53 26.68 -2.47 0.81
N LEU A 54 27.34 -1.92 -0.21
CA LEU A 54 27.13 -2.28 -1.61
C LEU A 54 27.45 -3.76 -1.84
N ARG A 55 28.54 -4.28 -1.28
CA ARG A 55 28.92 -5.69 -1.40
C ARG A 55 27.84 -6.63 -0.89
N THR A 56 27.20 -6.30 0.24
CA THR A 56 26.05 -7.06 0.74
C THR A 56 24.89 -6.99 -0.25
N LEU A 57 24.54 -5.80 -0.74
CA LEU A 57 23.41 -5.62 -1.68
C LEU A 57 23.64 -6.27 -3.05
N ARG A 58 24.90 -6.43 -3.48
CA ARG A 58 25.25 -7.23 -4.67
C ARG A 58 24.91 -8.71 -4.50
N GLN A 59 25.05 -9.27 -3.27
CA GLN A 59 24.65 -10.66 -3.00
C GLN A 59 23.14 -10.86 -3.07
N TYR A 60 22.36 -9.81 -2.85
CA TYR A 60 20.90 -9.81 -3.03
C TYR A 60 20.47 -9.41 -4.45
N GLY A 61 21.41 -9.18 -5.38
CA GLY A 61 21.13 -8.77 -6.76
C GLY A 61 20.57 -7.34 -6.90
N VAL A 62 20.61 -6.53 -5.85
CA VAL A 62 20.09 -5.16 -5.87
C VAL A 62 20.99 -4.28 -6.74
N PHE A 63 22.31 -4.38 -6.58
CA PHE A 63 23.30 -3.72 -7.44
C PHE A 63 24.21 -4.77 -8.08
N THR A 64 24.99 -4.38 -9.09
CA THR A 64 26.07 -5.20 -9.61
C THR A 64 27.32 -4.34 -9.86
N GLU A 65 28.45 -4.99 -10.09
CA GLU A 65 29.75 -4.35 -10.27
C GLU A 65 30.41 -4.89 -11.54
N THR A 66 30.97 -3.97 -12.32
CA THR A 66 31.78 -4.25 -13.51
C THR A 66 33.22 -3.82 -13.25
N ALA A 67 34.14 -4.09 -14.19
CA ALA A 67 35.51 -3.58 -14.10
C ALA A 67 35.60 -2.03 -14.01
N ALA A 68 34.56 -1.32 -14.46
CA ALA A 68 34.49 0.14 -14.43
C ALA A 68 33.86 0.70 -13.14
N GLY A 69 33.22 -0.12 -12.31
CA GLY A 69 32.54 0.29 -11.09
C GLY A 69 31.14 -0.31 -10.93
N HIS A 70 30.38 0.20 -9.96
CA HIS A 70 29.00 -0.21 -9.70
C HIS A 70 28.08 0.27 -10.80
N VAL A 71 27.09 -0.55 -11.15
CA VAL A 71 26.04 -0.24 -12.11
C VAL A 71 24.69 -0.71 -11.58
N HIS A 72 23.63 -0.09 -12.11
CA HIS A 72 22.27 -0.49 -11.81
C HIS A 72 21.94 -1.90 -12.32
N THR A 73 21.24 -2.68 -11.50
CA THR A 73 20.39 -3.79 -11.97
C THR A 73 18.94 -3.30 -12.09
N PRO A 74 18.03 -4.06 -12.74
CA PRO A 74 16.60 -3.74 -12.73
C PRO A 74 16.04 -3.49 -11.32
N ALA A 75 16.51 -4.22 -10.31
CA ALA A 75 16.06 -4.04 -8.93
C ALA A 75 16.48 -2.68 -8.34
N SER A 76 17.74 -2.27 -8.46
CA SER A 76 18.16 -0.94 -7.96
C SER A 76 17.51 0.23 -8.70
N ARG A 77 17.10 0.06 -9.96
CA ARG A 77 16.40 1.14 -10.70
C ARG A 77 15.05 1.45 -10.09
N LEU A 78 14.35 0.44 -9.58
CA LEU A 78 13.10 0.61 -8.84
C LEU A 78 13.30 1.34 -7.50
N LEU A 79 14.53 1.55 -7.03
CA LEU A 79 14.80 2.32 -5.81
C LEU A 79 15.07 3.80 -6.06
N ARG A 80 15.12 4.23 -7.34
CA ARG A 80 15.27 5.64 -7.70
C ARG A 80 13.94 6.37 -7.55
N GLU A 81 13.99 7.58 -6.99
CA GLU A 81 12.79 8.41 -6.79
C GLU A 81 12.16 8.84 -8.11
N ASP A 82 12.96 9.04 -9.15
CA ASP A 82 12.50 9.44 -10.48
C ASP A 82 11.97 8.28 -11.33
N HIS A 83 12.08 7.04 -10.86
CA HIS A 83 11.60 5.89 -11.60
C HIS A 83 10.06 5.92 -11.66
N PRO A 84 9.44 5.83 -12.84
CA PRO A 84 7.99 5.76 -12.98
C PRO A 84 7.41 4.45 -12.48
N GLU A 85 8.17 3.59 -11.80
CA GLU A 85 7.73 2.40 -11.05
C GLU A 85 8.45 2.32 -9.69
N SER A 86 8.88 3.46 -9.14
CA SER A 86 9.61 3.53 -7.88
C SER A 86 8.91 2.76 -6.75
N LEU A 87 9.74 2.04 -5.98
CA LEU A 87 9.47 1.37 -4.71
C LEU A 87 10.30 2.00 -3.57
N LYS A 88 10.88 3.18 -3.79
CA LYS A 88 11.73 3.86 -2.82
C LYS A 88 11.01 4.07 -1.50
N PHE A 89 9.83 4.68 -1.53
CA PHE A 89 9.08 4.97 -0.31
C PHE A 89 8.41 3.73 0.24
N TRP A 90 8.02 2.76 -0.59
CA TRP A 90 7.62 1.43 -0.12
C TRP A 90 8.71 0.77 0.75
N VAL A 91 9.94 0.71 0.24
CA VAL A 91 11.08 0.16 0.98
C VAL A 91 11.31 0.95 2.27
N LEU A 92 11.30 2.29 2.22
CA LEU A 92 11.45 3.09 3.43
C LEU A 92 10.33 2.83 4.44
N TRP A 93 9.09 2.66 4.00
CA TRP A 93 7.94 2.42 4.85
C TRP A 93 8.05 1.11 5.63
N VAL A 94 8.18 -0.02 4.92
CA VAL A 94 8.30 -1.33 5.58
C VAL A 94 9.60 -1.49 6.34
N THR A 95 10.56 -0.60 6.08
CA THR A 95 11.81 -0.53 6.82
C THR A 95 11.89 0.59 7.87
N GLU A 96 10.80 1.26 8.23
CA GLU A 96 10.84 2.32 9.23
C GLU A 96 11.33 1.82 10.62
N PRO A 97 12.06 2.62 11.41
CA PRO A 97 12.69 2.16 12.65
C PRO A 97 11.70 1.55 13.65
N TRP A 98 10.47 2.07 13.72
CA TRP A 98 9.44 1.53 14.59
C TRP A 98 9.08 0.08 14.25
N THR A 99 9.25 -0.38 12.99
CA THR A 99 8.97 -1.80 12.67
C THR A 99 10.00 -2.73 13.35
N TRP A 100 11.25 -2.28 13.56
CA TRP A 100 12.28 -3.03 14.29
C TRP A 100 11.95 -3.14 15.78
N GLU A 101 11.20 -2.18 16.32
CA GLU A 101 10.68 -2.26 17.68
C GLU A 101 9.53 -3.26 17.77
N LEU A 102 8.72 -3.40 16.71
CA LEU A 102 7.58 -4.32 16.70
C LEU A 102 8.00 -5.78 16.52
N TRP A 103 8.98 -6.10 15.67
CA TRP A 103 9.37 -7.49 15.40
C TRP A 103 9.71 -8.34 16.64
N PRO A 104 10.45 -7.84 17.64
CA PRO A 104 10.70 -8.56 18.89
C PRO A 104 9.43 -8.94 19.67
N ARG A 105 8.31 -8.25 19.42
CA ARG A 105 7.02 -8.50 20.09
C ARG A 105 6.22 -9.63 19.45
N LEU A 106 6.66 -10.17 18.31
CA LEU A 106 5.98 -11.26 17.61
C LEU A 106 5.77 -12.50 18.49
N GLU A 107 6.70 -12.81 19.40
CA GLU A 107 6.50 -13.93 20.35
C GLU A 107 5.26 -13.70 21.24
N LYS A 108 5.12 -12.49 21.80
CA LYS A 108 3.96 -12.11 22.62
C LYS A 108 2.68 -12.24 21.78
N ALA A 109 2.69 -11.72 20.56
CA ALA A 109 1.55 -11.78 19.65
C ALA A 109 1.13 -13.21 19.29
N VAL A 110 2.09 -14.12 19.07
CA VAL A 110 1.81 -15.55 18.84
C VAL A 110 1.15 -16.19 20.05
N ARG A 111 1.56 -15.83 21.27
CA ARG A 111 1.01 -16.40 22.50
C ARG A 111 -0.41 -15.89 22.82
N THR A 112 -0.72 -14.66 22.45
CA THR A 112 -1.97 -13.98 22.83
C THR A 112 -2.97 -13.85 21.69
N GLY A 113 -2.53 -14.02 20.44
CA GLY A 113 -3.32 -13.83 19.23
C GLY A 113 -3.51 -12.36 18.80
N LYS A 114 -2.77 -11.39 19.37
CA LYS A 114 -2.91 -9.96 19.05
C LYS A 114 -1.57 -9.21 19.06
N GLY A 115 -1.42 -8.17 18.25
CA GLY A 115 -0.20 -7.36 18.12
C GLY A 115 0.12 -6.43 19.30
N HIS A 116 -0.86 -6.12 20.15
CA HIS A 116 -0.72 -5.26 21.34
C HIS A 116 -0.27 -3.81 21.09
N PHE A 117 -0.28 -3.28 19.86
CA PHE A 117 0.16 -1.92 19.57
C PHE A 117 -0.51 -0.86 20.47
N GLU A 118 -1.84 -0.89 20.56
CA GLU A 118 -2.62 0.06 21.36
C GLU A 118 -2.26 0.04 22.85
N GLU A 119 -2.02 -1.14 23.42
CA GLU A 119 -1.65 -1.28 24.84
C GLU A 119 -0.29 -0.64 25.15
N GLU A 120 0.62 -0.67 24.18
CA GLU A 120 1.99 -0.18 24.33
C GLU A 120 2.10 1.32 24.01
N TYR A 121 1.37 1.80 23.00
CA TYR A 121 1.50 3.16 22.47
C TYR A 121 0.31 4.08 22.83
N GLY A 122 -0.71 3.56 23.52
CA GLY A 122 -1.83 4.32 24.10
C GLY A 122 -2.86 4.84 23.08
N ALA A 123 -2.75 4.45 21.82
CA ALA A 123 -3.66 4.79 20.73
C ALA A 123 -3.54 3.75 19.60
N ASP A 124 -4.54 3.70 18.70
CA ASP A 124 -4.43 2.90 17.48
C ASP A 124 -3.26 3.36 16.60
N PHE A 125 -2.81 2.48 15.71
CA PHE A 125 -1.62 2.70 14.89
C PHE A 125 -1.69 3.99 14.08
N PHE A 126 -2.80 4.26 13.40
CA PHE A 126 -2.89 5.43 12.54
C PHE A 126 -2.97 6.71 13.37
N THR A 127 -3.72 6.71 14.48
CA THR A 127 -3.71 7.86 15.40
C THR A 127 -2.30 8.14 15.92
N HIS A 128 -1.57 7.12 16.34
CA HIS A 128 -0.20 7.26 16.82
C HIS A 128 0.75 7.75 15.71
N LEU A 129 0.68 7.14 14.52
CA LEU A 129 1.48 7.49 13.36
C LEU A 129 1.35 8.99 13.02
N HIS A 130 0.13 9.50 12.91
CA HIS A 130 -0.13 10.89 12.56
C HIS A 130 0.27 11.87 13.66
N ARG A 131 0.12 11.48 14.94
CA ARG A 131 0.37 12.38 16.08
C ARG A 131 1.84 12.43 16.47
N GLU A 132 2.51 11.28 16.53
CA GLU A 132 3.85 11.14 17.10
C GLU A 132 4.94 10.98 16.03
N TRP A 133 4.60 10.48 14.83
CA TRP A 133 5.58 10.16 13.77
C TRP A 133 5.26 10.87 12.43
N PRO A 134 5.34 12.21 12.36
CA PRO A 134 5.00 12.97 11.17
C PRO A 134 5.90 12.64 9.96
N GLU A 135 7.19 12.34 10.17
CA GLU A 135 8.08 11.90 9.09
C GLU A 135 7.64 10.55 8.50
N SER A 136 7.32 9.58 9.36
CA SER A 136 6.79 8.27 8.94
C SER A 136 5.43 8.41 8.24
N THR A 137 4.60 9.37 8.66
CA THR A 137 3.33 9.69 7.99
C THR A 137 3.57 10.14 6.56
N GLU A 138 4.56 10.99 6.31
CA GLU A 138 4.89 11.43 4.95
C GLU A 138 5.46 10.27 4.12
N VAL A 139 6.32 9.42 4.69
CA VAL A 139 6.82 8.20 4.03
C VAL A 139 5.68 7.26 3.67
N PHE A 140 4.74 7.03 4.58
CA PHE A 140 3.52 6.25 4.34
C PHE A 140 2.73 6.80 3.16
N ASN A 141 2.42 8.09 3.18
CA ASN A 141 1.64 8.73 2.11
C ASN A 141 2.31 8.60 0.74
N LYS A 142 3.64 8.78 0.67
CA LYS A 142 4.40 8.60 -0.57
C LYS A 142 4.42 7.14 -1.02
N SER A 143 4.61 6.20 -0.10
CA SER A 143 4.53 4.76 -0.35
C SER A 143 3.16 4.36 -0.93
N GLN A 144 2.06 4.82 -0.31
CA GLN A 144 0.71 4.54 -0.81
C GLN A 144 0.47 5.15 -2.20
N THR A 145 1.07 6.29 -2.49
CA THR A 145 1.02 6.92 -3.82
C THR A 145 1.78 6.08 -4.86
N GLU A 146 3.00 5.63 -4.55
CA GLU A 146 3.80 4.74 -5.42
C GLU A 146 3.05 3.45 -5.75
N LEU A 147 2.57 2.74 -4.72
CA LEU A 147 1.80 1.50 -4.88
C LEU A 147 0.49 1.72 -5.64
N SER A 148 -0.17 2.86 -5.42
CA SER A 148 -1.36 3.20 -6.16
C SER A 148 -1.07 3.44 -7.62
N ARG A 149 0.02 4.12 -7.96
CA ARG A 149 0.41 4.33 -9.35
C ARG A 149 0.70 3.01 -10.07
N LEU A 150 1.41 2.08 -9.42
CA LEU A 150 1.68 0.75 -9.98
C LEU A 150 0.41 -0.07 -10.22
N ALA A 151 -0.61 0.10 -9.36
CA ALA A 151 -1.86 -0.64 -9.46
C ALA A 151 -2.89 0.00 -10.40
N SER A 152 -2.92 1.34 -10.50
CA SER A 152 -4.09 2.05 -11.03
C SER A 152 -4.33 1.78 -12.51
N ASP A 153 -3.27 1.59 -13.30
CA ASP A 153 -3.44 1.23 -14.71
C ASP A 153 -4.10 -0.14 -14.87
N ALA A 154 -3.62 -1.15 -14.13
CA ALA A 154 -4.23 -2.47 -14.13
C ALA A 154 -5.67 -2.45 -13.59
N VAL A 155 -5.95 -1.66 -12.55
CA VAL A 155 -7.31 -1.47 -12.02
C VAL A 155 -8.21 -0.85 -13.09
N ALA A 156 -7.76 0.21 -13.75
CA ALA A 156 -8.55 0.92 -14.75
C ALA A 156 -8.75 0.12 -16.05
N GLU A 157 -7.90 -0.86 -16.34
CA GLU A 157 -8.07 -1.79 -17.46
C GLU A 157 -9.04 -2.92 -17.17
N ARG A 158 -9.14 -3.34 -15.90
CA ARG A 158 -9.86 -4.54 -15.50
C ARG A 158 -11.21 -4.27 -14.89
N LEU A 159 -11.39 -3.10 -14.28
CA LEU A 159 -12.65 -2.70 -13.70
C LEU A 159 -13.60 -2.26 -14.81
N ASP A 160 -14.62 -3.05 -15.07
CA ASP A 160 -15.69 -2.67 -15.98
C ASP A 160 -16.46 -1.50 -15.36
N LEU A 161 -16.45 -0.33 -16.01
CA LEU A 161 -17.19 0.86 -15.60
C LEU A 161 -18.18 1.31 -16.68
N ASP A 162 -18.50 0.44 -17.64
CA ASP A 162 -19.46 0.75 -18.69
C ASP A 162 -20.84 1.04 -18.07
N GLY A 163 -21.40 2.20 -18.42
CA GLY A 163 -22.69 2.65 -17.89
C GLY A 163 -22.67 3.17 -16.45
N VAL A 164 -21.54 3.11 -15.74
CA VAL A 164 -21.36 3.68 -14.41
C VAL A 164 -21.27 5.21 -14.52
N ARG A 165 -22.09 5.94 -13.76
CA ARG A 165 -22.05 7.41 -13.71
C ARG A 165 -21.26 7.92 -12.51
N THR A 166 -21.40 7.31 -11.34
CA THR A 166 -20.75 7.78 -10.11
C THR A 166 -19.94 6.68 -9.41
N LEU A 167 -18.67 6.96 -9.13
CA LEU A 167 -17.80 6.09 -8.34
C LEU A 167 -17.35 6.80 -7.06
N ALA A 168 -17.52 6.15 -5.91
CA ALA A 168 -16.98 6.59 -4.63
C ALA A 168 -15.73 5.77 -4.27
N ASP A 169 -14.57 6.40 -4.17
CA ASP A 169 -13.32 5.79 -3.70
C ASP A 169 -13.23 5.97 -2.19
N ILE A 170 -13.55 4.90 -1.45
CA ILE A 170 -13.64 4.89 0.01
C ILE A 170 -12.28 4.49 0.58
N GLY A 171 -11.71 5.35 1.42
CA GLY A 171 -10.34 5.17 1.92
C GLY A 171 -9.29 5.28 0.81
N GLY A 172 -9.55 6.10 -0.22
CA GLY A 172 -8.70 6.23 -1.41
C GLY A 172 -7.38 6.99 -1.19
N GLY A 173 -7.08 7.40 0.05
CA GLY A 173 -5.92 8.19 0.43
C GLY A 173 -5.92 9.55 -0.24
N ARG A 174 -4.87 9.84 -1.02
CA ARG A 174 -4.77 11.06 -1.84
C ARG A 174 -5.57 10.98 -3.15
N GLY A 175 -6.20 9.84 -3.47
CA GLY A 175 -7.11 9.69 -4.61
C GLY A 175 -6.44 9.42 -5.96
N PHE A 176 -5.20 8.92 -5.99
CA PHE A 176 -4.52 8.60 -7.26
C PHE A 176 -5.31 7.58 -8.10
N THR A 177 -5.88 6.55 -7.45
CA THR A 177 -6.69 5.53 -8.13
C THR A 177 -7.93 6.17 -8.76
N LEU A 178 -8.70 6.94 -7.98
CA LEU A 178 -9.85 7.69 -8.49
C LEU A 178 -9.49 8.59 -9.68
N ALA A 179 -8.42 9.38 -9.55
CA ALA A 179 -8.00 10.29 -10.62
C ALA A 179 -7.71 9.53 -11.93
N THR A 180 -7.03 8.39 -11.84
CA THR A 180 -6.71 7.53 -13.00
C THR A 180 -7.98 6.96 -13.63
N LEU A 181 -8.95 6.51 -12.83
CA LEU A 181 -10.22 6.01 -13.33
C LEU A 181 -11.02 7.09 -14.05
N LEU A 182 -11.06 8.32 -13.54
CA LEU A 182 -11.75 9.46 -14.15
C LEU A 182 -11.11 9.95 -15.45
N GLU A 183 -9.79 9.78 -15.60
CA GLU A 183 -9.08 10.07 -16.85
C GLU A 183 -9.43 9.07 -17.94
N ARG A 184 -9.48 7.77 -17.60
CA ARG A 184 -9.83 6.72 -18.57
C ARG A 184 -11.32 6.65 -18.90
N ASN A 185 -12.17 7.24 -18.05
CA ASN A 185 -13.63 7.22 -18.20
C ASN A 185 -14.19 8.66 -18.23
N PRO A 186 -14.29 9.31 -19.41
CA PRO A 186 -14.68 10.72 -19.51
C PRO A 186 -16.10 11.04 -19.01
N ALA A 187 -17.01 10.06 -19.01
CA ALA A 187 -18.38 10.21 -18.54
C ALA A 187 -18.55 9.94 -17.03
N LEU A 188 -17.50 9.44 -16.36
CA LEU A 188 -17.54 9.08 -14.94
C LEU A 188 -17.36 10.33 -14.08
N GLU A 189 -18.16 10.42 -13.01
CA GLU A 189 -17.97 11.33 -11.89
C GLU A 189 -17.46 10.56 -10.67
N GLY A 190 -16.64 11.22 -9.86
CA GLY A 190 -15.89 10.60 -8.77
C GLY A 190 -16.04 11.32 -7.44
N VAL A 191 -16.11 10.56 -6.36
CA VAL A 191 -16.02 11.11 -5.00
C VAL A 191 -14.94 10.39 -4.21
N LEU A 192 -13.90 11.11 -3.80
CA LEU A 192 -12.89 10.61 -2.86
C LEU A 192 -13.40 10.82 -1.44
N VAL A 193 -13.50 9.75 -0.66
CA VAL A 193 -13.86 9.81 0.77
C VAL A 193 -12.73 9.21 1.60
N ASP A 194 -12.08 10.02 2.43
CA ASP A 194 -11.07 9.55 3.38
C ASP A 194 -11.03 10.48 4.60
N LEU A 195 -10.26 10.13 5.62
CA LEU A 195 -10.07 10.93 6.82
C LEU A 195 -9.54 12.33 6.48
N PRO A 196 -9.84 13.37 7.30
CA PRO A 196 -9.42 14.75 7.04
C PRO A 196 -7.94 14.91 6.72
N ALA A 197 -7.06 14.16 7.39
CA ALA A 197 -5.62 14.22 7.17
C ALA A 197 -5.20 13.64 5.80
N ALA A 198 -5.85 12.58 5.33
CA ALA A 198 -5.54 11.94 4.05
C ALA A 198 -5.95 12.82 2.86
N VAL A 199 -7.13 13.44 2.95
CA VAL A 199 -7.64 14.34 1.89
C VAL A 199 -7.12 15.78 1.99
N ALA A 200 -6.25 16.10 2.95
CA ALA A 200 -5.68 17.44 3.09
C ALA A 200 -4.75 17.84 1.93
N ALA A 201 -4.14 16.84 1.27
CA ALA A 201 -3.27 17.02 0.11
C ALA A 201 -3.63 16.00 -0.98
N PRO A 202 -4.80 16.14 -1.64
CA PRO A 202 -5.24 15.20 -2.66
C PRO A 202 -4.36 15.33 -3.91
N ASP A 203 -4.46 14.34 -4.79
CA ASP A 203 -3.83 14.33 -6.11
C ASP A 203 -4.08 15.66 -6.83
N PRO A 204 -3.06 16.29 -7.44
CA PRO A 204 -3.21 17.58 -8.11
C PRO A 204 -4.36 17.66 -9.11
N ARG A 205 -4.71 16.54 -9.76
CA ARG A 205 -5.80 16.47 -10.73
C ARG A 205 -7.18 16.63 -10.09
N LEU A 206 -7.33 16.23 -8.82
CA LEU A 206 -8.59 16.27 -8.07
C LEU A 206 -8.82 17.58 -7.30
N ARG A 207 -7.83 18.47 -7.27
CA ARG A 207 -7.92 19.77 -6.59
C ARG A 207 -8.93 20.68 -7.30
N PRO A 208 -9.47 21.73 -6.64
CA PRO A 208 -10.43 22.64 -7.27
C PRO A 208 -9.96 23.32 -8.57
N ASP A 209 -8.65 23.48 -8.73
CA ASP A 209 -7.97 24.02 -9.91
C ASP A 209 -7.39 22.93 -10.83
N GLY A 210 -7.61 21.66 -10.49
CA GLY A 210 -7.12 20.49 -11.21
C GLY A 210 -7.93 20.15 -12.46
N THR A 211 -7.35 19.32 -13.33
CA THR A 211 -7.96 18.91 -14.61
C THR A 211 -9.25 18.10 -14.45
N LEU A 212 -9.48 17.48 -13.30
CA LEU A 212 -10.67 16.67 -13.00
C LEU A 212 -11.66 17.37 -12.06
N ALA A 213 -11.41 18.62 -11.67
CA ALA A 213 -12.21 19.35 -10.68
C ALA A 213 -13.72 19.40 -10.99
N SER A 214 -14.10 19.43 -12.27
CA SER A 214 -15.49 19.48 -12.71
C SER A 214 -16.25 18.16 -12.53
N ARG A 215 -15.55 17.04 -12.33
CA ARG A 215 -16.12 15.69 -12.20
C ARG A 215 -15.65 14.95 -10.95
N ALA A 216 -14.87 15.61 -10.09
CA ALA A 216 -14.34 15.03 -8.87
C ALA A 216 -14.75 15.86 -7.65
N ARG A 217 -15.16 15.18 -6.59
CA ARG A 217 -15.36 15.78 -5.26
C ARG A 217 -14.44 15.10 -4.26
N VAL A 218 -13.76 15.91 -3.46
CA VAL A 218 -12.94 15.42 -2.34
C VAL A 218 -13.70 15.69 -1.04
N MET A 219 -13.95 14.64 -0.27
CA MET A 219 -14.74 14.69 0.96
C MET A 219 -13.98 14.07 2.11
N ALA A 220 -13.88 14.82 3.21
CA ALA A 220 -13.42 14.27 4.47
C ALA A 220 -14.56 13.46 5.12
N GLY A 221 -14.28 12.22 5.51
CA GLY A 221 -15.26 11.31 6.11
C GLY A 221 -14.63 10.09 6.75
N ASP A 222 -15.37 9.44 7.64
CA ASP A 222 -14.98 8.19 8.30
C ASP A 222 -15.99 7.10 7.93
N CYS A 223 -15.59 6.19 7.04
CA CYS A 223 -16.47 5.14 6.53
C CYS A 223 -16.90 4.13 7.59
N LEU A 224 -16.23 4.08 8.76
CA LEU A 224 -16.66 3.26 9.89
C LEU A 224 -17.88 3.87 10.60
N LYS A 225 -18.09 5.18 10.47
CA LYS A 225 -19.27 5.87 10.97
C LYS A 225 -20.37 5.92 9.93
N GLU A 226 -20.07 6.44 8.76
CA GLU A 226 -21.01 6.56 7.64
C GLU A 226 -20.29 6.76 6.31
N VAL A 227 -20.96 6.40 5.20
CA VAL A 227 -20.53 6.77 3.85
C VAL A 227 -21.49 7.85 3.36
N PRO A 228 -21.08 9.14 3.32
CA PRO A 228 -22.00 10.27 3.15
C PRO A 228 -22.37 10.55 1.68
N VAL A 229 -22.28 9.54 0.81
CA VAL A 229 -22.41 9.69 -0.64
C VAL A 229 -23.14 8.49 -1.24
N GLU A 230 -24.09 8.79 -2.12
CA GLU A 230 -24.73 7.79 -2.99
C GLU A 230 -23.90 7.63 -4.27
N ALA A 231 -23.54 6.40 -4.65
CA ALA A 231 -22.75 6.11 -5.86
C ALA A 231 -23.20 4.81 -6.55
N ASP A 232 -22.99 4.69 -7.85
CA ASP A 232 -23.19 3.42 -8.58
C ASP A 232 -22.16 2.36 -8.16
N VAL A 233 -20.92 2.77 -7.92
CA VAL A 233 -19.83 1.89 -7.50
C VAL A 233 -19.15 2.45 -6.27
N TYR A 234 -19.01 1.62 -5.24
CA TYR A 234 -18.14 1.90 -4.09
C TYR A 234 -16.86 1.08 -4.20
N LEU A 235 -15.73 1.76 -4.38
CA LEU A 235 -14.42 1.14 -4.47
C LEU A 235 -13.75 1.15 -3.09
N PHE A 236 -13.31 -0.02 -2.64
CA PHE A 236 -12.48 -0.23 -1.47
C PHE A 236 -11.16 -0.81 -1.95
N LYS A 237 -10.06 -0.05 -1.96
CA LYS A 237 -8.75 -0.54 -2.40
C LYS A 237 -7.75 -0.56 -1.27
N SER A 238 -7.23 -1.75 -0.95
CA SER A 238 -6.19 -1.95 0.07
C SER A 238 -6.54 -1.39 1.46
N ILE A 239 -7.83 -1.21 1.75
CA ILE A 239 -8.32 -0.71 3.05
C ILE A 239 -8.82 -1.81 3.99
N LEU A 240 -8.68 -3.08 3.60
CA LEU A 240 -9.01 -4.23 4.45
C LEU A 240 -7.81 -4.73 5.28
N GLU A 241 -6.89 -3.84 5.60
CA GLU A 241 -5.84 -4.14 6.57
C GLU A 241 -6.31 -3.83 8.01
N TRP A 242 -7.60 -3.52 8.16
CA TRP A 242 -8.30 -3.42 9.45
C TRP A 242 -8.75 -4.79 9.97
N GLY A 243 -9.22 -4.83 11.22
CA GLY A 243 -9.88 -6.02 11.75
C GLY A 243 -11.14 -6.38 10.95
N ASP A 244 -11.51 -7.66 10.97
CA ASP A 244 -12.68 -8.20 10.25
C ASP A 244 -13.97 -7.41 10.50
N ASP A 245 -14.21 -6.97 11.74
CA ASP A 245 -15.44 -6.28 12.12
C ASP A 245 -15.50 -4.84 11.59
N GLN A 246 -14.34 -4.16 11.52
CA GLN A 246 -14.22 -2.85 10.89
C GLN A 246 -14.47 -2.95 9.37
N THR A 247 -13.89 -3.97 8.73
CA THR A 247 -14.15 -4.30 7.33
C THR A 247 -15.65 -4.50 7.06
N VAL A 248 -16.29 -5.37 7.83
CA VAL A 248 -17.73 -5.64 7.72
C VAL A 248 -18.56 -4.36 7.93
N THR A 249 -18.16 -3.53 8.88
CA THR A 249 -18.84 -2.25 9.16
C THR A 249 -18.73 -1.28 8.00
N ALA A 250 -17.55 -1.11 7.42
CA ALA A 250 -17.32 -0.21 6.29
C ALA A 250 -18.10 -0.64 5.05
N LEU A 251 -18.08 -1.95 4.72
CA LEU A 251 -18.84 -2.53 3.62
C LEU A 251 -20.35 -2.34 3.81
N ARG A 252 -20.85 -2.55 5.04
CA ARG A 252 -22.26 -2.35 5.36
C ARG A 252 -22.67 -0.88 5.26
N ASN A 253 -21.82 0.05 5.67
CA ASN A 253 -22.09 1.48 5.57
C ASN A 253 -22.13 1.95 4.11
N ALA A 254 -21.24 1.47 3.24
CA ALA A 254 -21.30 1.74 1.81
C ALA A 254 -22.60 1.19 1.19
N ALA A 255 -22.97 -0.04 1.54
CA ALA A 255 -24.19 -0.65 1.05
C ALA A 255 -25.46 0.07 1.49
N ARG A 256 -25.50 0.61 2.71
CA ARG A 256 -26.61 1.46 3.20
C ARG A 256 -26.71 2.79 2.48
N ALA A 257 -25.59 3.34 2.02
CA ALA A 257 -25.55 4.58 1.26
C ALA A 257 -25.90 4.37 -0.22
N GLY A 258 -25.76 3.13 -0.71
CA GLY A 258 -25.99 2.76 -2.10
C GLY A 258 -27.47 2.64 -2.47
N ARG A 259 -27.72 2.69 -3.77
CA ARG A 259 -28.99 2.32 -4.40
C ARG A 259 -29.09 0.79 -4.53
N PRO A 260 -30.28 0.23 -4.81
CA PRO A 260 -30.42 -1.21 -5.05
C PRO A 260 -29.48 -1.77 -6.13
N ASP A 261 -29.18 -0.99 -7.17
CA ASP A 261 -28.28 -1.38 -8.27
C ASP A 261 -26.82 -1.01 -8.02
N SER A 262 -26.49 -0.42 -6.86
CA SER A 262 -25.11 -0.12 -6.52
C SER A 262 -24.34 -1.42 -6.27
N ARG A 263 -23.07 -1.43 -6.69
CA ARG A 263 -22.14 -2.52 -6.38
C ARG A 263 -20.95 -2.04 -5.57
N ILE A 264 -20.38 -2.97 -4.83
CA ILE A 264 -19.17 -2.77 -4.04
C ILE A 264 -18.06 -3.55 -4.71
N VAL A 265 -16.95 -2.85 -4.97
CA VAL A 265 -15.76 -3.42 -5.57
C VAL A 265 -14.66 -3.34 -4.53
N LEU A 266 -14.16 -4.49 -4.14
CA LEU A 266 -13.06 -4.61 -3.21
C LEU A 266 -11.81 -5.07 -3.96
N ILE A 267 -10.74 -4.28 -3.88
CA ILE A 267 -9.44 -4.61 -4.46
C ILE A 267 -8.43 -4.87 -3.34
N THR A 268 -7.91 -6.09 -3.27
CA THR A 268 -6.97 -6.49 -2.21
C THR A 268 -5.99 -7.57 -2.66
N ASN A 269 -4.91 -7.73 -1.90
CA ASN A 269 -3.98 -8.84 -2.06
C ASN A 269 -4.49 -10.06 -1.30
N LEU A 270 -4.58 -11.20 -1.97
CA LEU A 270 -4.94 -12.47 -1.36
C LEU A 270 -3.68 -13.25 -0.98
N VAL A 271 -3.68 -13.86 0.20
CA VAL A 271 -2.51 -14.60 0.69
C VAL A 271 -2.33 -15.95 0.00
N ASP A 272 -3.42 -16.62 -0.39
CA ASP A 272 -3.44 -17.95 -0.99
C ASP A 272 -3.13 -17.96 -2.50
N ASP A 273 -3.31 -16.83 -3.18
CA ASP A 273 -3.12 -16.68 -4.64
C ASP A 273 -1.90 -15.80 -5.00
N SER A 274 -1.03 -15.46 -4.04
CA SER A 274 0.11 -14.58 -4.30
C SER A 274 1.32 -15.33 -4.90
N PRO A 275 1.86 -14.89 -6.07
CA PRO A 275 3.10 -15.43 -6.62
C PRO A 275 4.32 -15.07 -5.75
N GLU A 276 4.19 -14.08 -4.88
CA GLU A 276 5.23 -13.64 -3.94
C GLU A 276 4.88 -14.07 -2.51
N ILE A 277 4.67 -15.37 -2.31
CA ILE A 277 4.13 -15.89 -1.05
C ILE A 277 4.94 -15.47 0.19
N ARG A 278 6.28 -15.42 0.10
CA ARG A 278 7.15 -15.01 1.22
C ARG A 278 6.90 -13.55 1.63
N TYR A 279 6.71 -12.68 0.64
CA TYR A 279 6.38 -11.29 0.87
C TYR A 279 4.98 -11.16 1.48
N ALA A 280 3.99 -11.85 0.88
CA ALA A 280 2.61 -11.82 1.35
C ALA A 280 2.46 -12.29 2.81
N THR A 281 3.15 -13.37 3.20
CA THR A 281 3.12 -13.85 4.59
C THR A 281 3.95 -12.98 5.54
N GLY A 282 5.00 -12.33 5.05
CA GLY A 282 5.83 -11.44 5.87
C GLY A 282 5.10 -10.15 6.22
N ILE A 283 4.44 -9.53 5.24
CA ILE A 283 3.68 -8.30 5.45
C ILE A 283 2.43 -8.54 6.33
N ASP A 284 1.82 -9.73 6.23
CA ASP A 284 0.72 -10.15 7.09
C ASP A 284 1.10 -10.10 8.58
N LEU A 285 2.29 -10.60 8.94
CA LEU A 285 2.79 -10.50 10.32
C LEU A 285 3.05 -9.06 10.77
N LEU A 286 3.50 -8.18 9.86
CA LEU A 286 3.67 -6.76 10.19
C LEU A 286 2.31 -6.10 10.48
N PHE A 287 1.26 -6.47 9.74
CA PHE A 287 -0.10 -5.98 9.99
C PHE A 287 -0.69 -6.49 11.30
N LEU A 288 -0.47 -7.76 11.63
CA LEU A 288 -0.81 -8.27 12.95
C LEU A 288 -0.19 -7.41 14.05
N LEU A 289 1.10 -7.06 13.91
CA LEU A 289 1.84 -6.32 14.93
C LEU A 289 1.44 -4.85 15.05
N ASN A 290 1.09 -4.17 13.95
CA ASN A 290 0.78 -2.74 14.01
C ASN A 290 -0.72 -2.45 14.18
N THR A 291 -1.60 -3.15 13.46
CA THR A 291 -3.02 -2.80 13.32
C THR A 291 -3.95 -3.90 13.85
N ASN A 292 -3.40 -5.04 14.30
CA ASN A 292 -4.15 -6.30 14.44
C ASN A 292 -4.86 -6.71 13.13
N GLY A 293 -4.39 -6.19 11.99
CA GLY A 293 -4.88 -6.53 10.68
C GLY A 293 -4.42 -7.92 10.26
N LYS A 294 -5.00 -8.42 9.16
CA LYS A 294 -4.53 -9.63 8.51
C LYS A 294 -4.76 -9.57 7.00
N ARG A 295 -3.87 -10.19 6.23
CA ARG A 295 -4.13 -10.56 4.84
C ARG A 295 -5.15 -11.69 4.84
N HIS A 296 -6.07 -11.63 3.87
CA HIS A 296 -7.13 -12.61 3.76
C HIS A 296 -6.86 -13.60 2.64
N THR A 297 -7.31 -14.84 2.85
CA THR A 297 -7.49 -15.78 1.74
C THR A 297 -8.70 -15.38 0.91
N LYS A 298 -8.81 -15.89 -0.32
CA LYS A 298 -10.03 -15.73 -1.13
C LYS A 298 -11.30 -16.10 -0.37
N LYS A 299 -11.26 -17.23 0.35
CA LYS A 299 -12.37 -17.71 1.19
C LYS A 299 -12.66 -16.75 2.34
N GLY A 300 -11.60 -16.25 2.99
CA GLY A 300 -11.70 -15.34 4.13
C GLY A 300 -12.38 -14.03 3.75
N VAL A 301 -11.95 -13.41 2.65
CA VAL A 301 -12.53 -12.14 2.20
C VAL A 301 -13.97 -12.31 1.69
N THR A 302 -14.27 -13.42 1.00
CA THR A 302 -15.64 -13.77 0.58
C THR A 302 -16.58 -13.83 1.79
N ALA A 303 -16.15 -14.52 2.86
CA ALA A 303 -16.93 -14.61 4.09
C ALA A 303 -17.16 -13.25 4.77
N LEU A 304 -16.23 -12.29 4.64
CA LEU A 304 -16.43 -10.94 5.17
C LEU A 304 -17.47 -10.16 4.39
N ILE A 305 -17.46 -10.26 3.06
CA ILE A 305 -18.47 -9.64 2.20
C ILE A 305 -19.86 -10.21 2.54
N GLU A 306 -19.98 -11.54 2.67
CA GLU A 306 -21.22 -12.21 3.05
C GLU A 306 -21.69 -11.79 4.46
N ARG A 307 -20.77 -11.69 5.44
CA ARG A 307 -21.07 -11.18 6.79
C ARG A 307 -21.56 -9.73 6.79
N ALA A 308 -21.19 -8.93 5.80
CA ALA A 308 -21.72 -7.57 5.64
C ALA A 308 -23.17 -7.56 5.15
N GLY A 309 -23.70 -8.69 4.68
CA GLY A 309 -25.03 -8.83 4.07
C GLY A 309 -25.01 -8.76 2.55
N LEU A 310 -23.82 -8.78 1.94
CA LEU A 310 -23.63 -8.61 0.50
C LEU A 310 -23.51 -9.96 -0.21
N ARG A 311 -23.81 -9.98 -1.51
CA ARG A 311 -23.61 -11.17 -2.35
C ARG A 311 -22.36 -11.00 -3.19
N VAL A 312 -21.43 -11.95 -3.12
CA VAL A 312 -20.25 -11.96 -4.00
C VAL A 312 -20.67 -12.43 -5.40
N GLU A 313 -20.44 -11.59 -6.39
CA GLU A 313 -20.73 -11.86 -7.81
C GLU A 313 -19.52 -12.46 -8.54
N GLY A 314 -18.31 -12.06 -8.15
CA GLY A 314 -17.10 -12.52 -8.82
C GLY A 314 -15.83 -12.23 -8.04
N VAL A 315 -14.80 -13.03 -8.30
CA VAL A 315 -13.43 -12.80 -7.83
C VAL A 315 -12.48 -13.03 -9.00
N GLY A 316 -11.76 -12.00 -9.40
CA GLY A 316 -10.86 -12.04 -10.55
C GLY A 316 -9.53 -11.34 -10.29
N PRO A 317 -8.45 -11.72 -10.99
CA PRO A 317 -7.17 -11.03 -10.88
C PRO A 317 -7.24 -9.67 -11.57
N ILE A 318 -6.72 -8.64 -10.90
CA ILE A 318 -6.41 -7.33 -11.49
C ILE A 318 -5.01 -7.38 -12.11
N ASN A 319 -4.04 -7.90 -11.37
CA ASN A 319 -2.67 -8.16 -11.83
C ASN A 319 -2.12 -9.38 -11.09
N SER A 320 -0.79 -9.57 -11.10
CA SER A 320 -0.14 -10.69 -10.43
C SER A 320 -0.33 -10.73 -8.91
N HIS A 321 -0.73 -9.63 -8.26
CA HIS A 321 -0.80 -9.55 -6.79
C HIS A 321 -2.18 -9.11 -6.27
N LEU A 322 -2.92 -8.33 -7.06
CA LEU A 322 -4.22 -7.77 -6.71
C LEU A 322 -5.36 -8.56 -7.32
N HIS A 323 -6.42 -8.71 -6.54
CA HIS A 323 -7.68 -9.31 -6.94
C HIS A 323 -8.82 -8.33 -6.71
N ALA A 324 -9.77 -8.30 -7.61
CA ALA A 324 -11.05 -7.62 -7.44
C ALA A 324 -12.12 -8.63 -7.02
N LEU A 325 -12.87 -8.27 -5.99
CA LEU A 325 -14.07 -8.93 -5.55
C LEU A 325 -15.23 -7.99 -5.80
N GLU A 326 -16.14 -8.42 -6.67
CA GLU A 326 -17.36 -7.68 -6.97
C GLU A 326 -18.50 -8.23 -6.12
N ALA A 327 -19.25 -7.32 -5.51
CA ALA A 327 -20.37 -7.65 -4.66
C ALA A 327 -21.59 -6.78 -4.97
N SER A 328 -22.77 -7.41 -4.98
CA SER A 328 -24.06 -6.73 -5.11
C SER A 328 -24.74 -6.58 -3.75
N ILE A 329 -25.65 -5.60 -3.67
CA ILE A 329 -26.52 -5.38 -2.52
C ILE A 329 -27.81 -6.20 -2.74
N PRO A 330 -28.11 -7.21 -1.91
CA PRO A 330 -29.34 -7.97 -2.05
C PRO A 330 -30.59 -7.10 -1.89
N PRO A 331 -31.72 -7.43 -2.55
CA PRO A 331 -32.97 -6.67 -2.40
C PRO A 331 -33.50 -6.59 -0.96
N ASP A 332 -33.11 -7.53 -0.10
CA ASP A 332 -33.51 -7.67 1.30
C ASP A 332 -32.47 -7.13 2.29
N PHE A 333 -31.52 -6.31 1.84
CA PHE A 333 -30.40 -5.81 2.65
C PHE A 333 -30.79 -4.89 3.85
N LEU A 334 -32.04 -4.43 3.93
CA LEU A 334 -32.49 -3.44 4.92
C LEU A 334 -32.81 -4.02 6.31
#